data_AF-A0A2D8IWP2-F1
#
_entry.id   AF-A0A2D8IWP2-F1
#
_cell.length_a   1.000
_cell.length_b   1.000
_cell.length_c   1.000
_cell.angle_alpha   90.00
_cell.angle_beta   90.00
_cell.angle_gamma   90.00
#
_symmetry.space_group_name_H-M   'P 1'
#
loop_
_entity.id
_entity.type
_entity.pdbx_description
1 polymer ?
#
loop_
_entity_poly.entity_id
_entity_poly.type
_entity_poly.pdbx_seq_one_letter_code
_entity_poly.pdbx_strand_id
1 'polypeptide(L)'
;MLAERPGARSMSRYAWMAPAVVLLALLLVYLFGDGEGGRVQVRSEGADYQRLQIGDPDDMGALQATAPLSAATREHVLQNLSRFRAEYQMLGPSVALSAAPGSARATELAERLRALLAQYNLGDFATQEGGGQPAVSADGLVLGVRPADRAIARELIAALAPMLAGSVTIGFDDTLPTGRMQLRVREVSGFTPQGVAVLGAAGR
;
A
#
# COMPACT_ATOMS: atom_id res chain seq x y z
N MET A 1 -58.18 9.89 40.26
CA MET A 1 -56.77 10.36 40.31
C MET A 1 -56.02 9.80 39.11
N LEU A 2 -55.04 10.54 38.62
CA LEU A 2 -54.45 10.53 37.28
C LEU A 2 -53.78 9.22 36.81
N ALA A 3 -53.69 9.14 35.49
CA ALA A 3 -53.06 8.11 34.67
C ALA A 3 -51.54 8.22 34.61
N GLU A 4 -50.85 7.09 34.43
CA GLU A 4 -49.56 7.03 33.74
C GLU A 4 -49.49 5.77 32.84
N ARG A 5 -49.26 5.99 31.55
CA ARG A 5 -48.93 4.96 30.56
C ARG A 5 -47.41 4.80 30.51
N PRO A 6 -46.83 3.60 30.62
CA PRO A 6 -45.47 3.37 30.18
C PRO A 6 -45.43 3.25 28.66
N GLY A 7 -44.70 4.19 28.04
CA GLY A 7 -44.56 4.36 26.60
C GLY A 7 -43.92 3.16 25.90
N ALA A 8 -44.41 2.91 24.68
CA ALA A 8 -43.80 2.00 23.74
C ALA A 8 -42.35 2.43 23.45
N ARG A 9 -41.38 1.56 23.79
CA ARG A 9 -40.00 1.71 23.30
C ARG A 9 -40.03 1.53 21.79
N SER A 10 -39.74 2.61 21.07
CA SER A 10 -39.43 2.62 19.65
C SER A 10 -38.27 1.65 19.37
N MET A 11 -38.59 0.43 18.94
CA MET A 11 -37.61 -0.47 18.34
C MET A 11 -37.07 0.19 17.07
N SER A 12 -35.80 0.60 17.13
CA SER A 12 -35.05 1.16 16.01
C SER A 12 -35.12 0.20 14.83
N ARG A 13 -35.65 0.70 13.70
CA ARG A 13 -35.98 -0.04 12.46
C ARG A 13 -34.76 -0.61 11.71
N TYR A 14 -33.59 -0.60 12.35
CA TYR A 14 -32.30 -0.97 11.78
C TYR A 14 -31.62 -2.17 12.47
N ALA A 15 -32.24 -2.74 13.51
CA ALA A 15 -31.67 -3.90 14.22
C ALA A 15 -31.50 -5.15 13.33
N TRP A 16 -32.27 -5.25 12.23
CA TRP A 16 -32.16 -6.34 11.26
C TRP A 16 -31.05 -6.15 10.21
N MET A 17 -30.46 -4.95 10.07
CA MET A 17 -29.37 -4.71 9.13
C MET A 17 -27.98 -4.96 9.72
N ALA A 18 -27.84 -4.95 11.04
CA ALA A 18 -26.58 -5.27 11.72
C ALA A 18 -25.96 -6.62 11.31
N PRO A 19 -26.69 -7.76 11.25
CA PRO A 19 -26.09 -9.02 10.84
C PRO A 19 -25.67 -9.02 9.37
N ALA A 20 -26.40 -8.34 8.48
CA ALA A 20 -26.06 -8.27 7.06
C ALA A 20 -24.78 -7.47 6.80
N VAL A 21 -24.58 -6.35 7.52
CA VAL A 21 -23.36 -5.55 7.42
C VAL A 21 -22.16 -6.30 8.01
N VAL A 22 -22.34 -7.02 9.13
CA VAL A 22 -21.27 -7.84 9.73
C VAL A 22 -20.91 -9.03 8.84
N LEU A 23 -21.90 -9.69 8.22
CA LEU A 23 -21.67 -10.74 7.23
C LEU A 23 -20.97 -10.20 5.98
N LEU A 24 -21.35 -9.01 5.50
CA LEU A 24 -20.66 -8.38 4.37
C LEU A 24 -19.21 -8.01 4.74
N ALA A 25 -18.96 -7.49 5.94
CA ALA A 25 -17.61 -7.21 6.42
C ALA A 25 -16.77 -8.49 6.58
N LEU A 26 -17.35 -9.57 7.12
CA LEU A 26 -16.70 -10.89 7.19
C LEU A 26 -16.48 -11.51 5.81
N LEU A 27 -17.43 -11.35 4.89
CA LEU A 27 -17.30 -11.80 3.51
C LEU A 27 -16.22 -11.02 2.77
N LEU A 28 -16.07 -9.71 3.03
CA LEU A 28 -14.96 -8.91 2.52
C LEU A 28 -13.64 -9.41 3.12
N VAL A 29 -13.57 -9.64 4.43
CA VAL A 29 -12.36 -10.21 5.07
C VAL A 29 -12.03 -11.60 4.53
N TYR A 30 -13.03 -12.42 4.18
CA TYR A 30 -12.85 -13.77 3.64
C TYR A 30 -12.49 -13.73 2.14
N LEU A 31 -13.16 -12.93 1.31
CA LEU A 31 -12.82 -12.77 -0.12
C LEU A 31 -11.48 -12.08 -0.34
N PHE A 32 -11.06 -11.19 0.57
CA PHE A 32 -9.74 -10.54 0.53
C PHE A 32 -8.69 -11.27 1.40
N GLY A 33 -9.08 -12.34 2.11
CA GLY A 33 -8.20 -13.09 3.03
C GLY A 33 -7.46 -14.27 2.39
N ASP A 34 -7.90 -14.69 1.20
CA ASP A 34 -7.44 -15.92 0.52
C ASP A 34 -7.25 -15.72 -0.99
N GLY A 35 -6.68 -14.59 -1.37
CA GLY A 35 -6.03 -14.42 -2.67
C GLY A 35 -4.52 -14.45 -2.44
N GLU A 36 -3.78 -15.14 -3.30
CA GLU A 36 -2.31 -15.24 -3.35
C GLU A 36 -1.58 -13.87 -3.56
N GLY A 37 -2.17 -12.75 -3.13
CA GLY A 37 -1.54 -11.46 -3.00
C GLY A 37 -0.89 -11.34 -1.63
N GLY A 38 0.43 -11.15 -1.60
CA GLY A 38 1.24 -11.14 -0.39
C GLY A 38 0.60 -10.36 0.76
N ARG A 39 0.31 -11.07 1.86
CA ARG A 39 -0.22 -10.45 3.08
C ARG A 39 0.77 -9.39 3.58
N VAL A 40 0.29 -8.16 3.77
CA VAL A 40 1.07 -7.07 4.35
C VAL A 40 1.06 -7.21 5.88
N GLN A 41 2.22 -7.51 6.46
CA GLN A 41 2.38 -7.69 7.89
C GLN A 41 3.28 -6.61 8.48
N VAL A 42 2.92 -6.06 9.63
CA VAL A 42 3.81 -5.13 10.35
C VAL A 42 4.91 -5.97 11.02
N ARG A 43 6.16 -5.77 10.62
CA ARG A 43 7.32 -6.49 11.16
C ARG A 43 7.96 -5.74 12.33
N SER A 44 8.05 -4.43 12.24
CA SER A 44 8.53 -3.58 13.32
C SER A 44 7.96 -2.17 13.20
N GLU A 45 7.89 -1.47 14.33
CA GLU A 45 7.40 -0.10 14.41
C GLU A 45 8.26 0.69 15.40
N GLY A 46 8.60 1.92 15.03
CA GLY A 46 9.31 2.89 15.87
C GLY A 46 8.60 4.24 15.84
N ALA A 47 9.18 5.23 16.52
CA ALA A 47 8.62 6.58 16.55
C ALA A 47 8.49 7.19 15.14
N ASP A 48 9.54 7.01 14.33
CA ASP A 48 9.68 7.68 13.04
C ASP A 48 9.54 6.73 11.84
N TYR A 49 9.17 5.46 12.07
CA TYR A 49 9.01 4.50 10.99
C TYR A 49 8.09 3.33 11.31
N GLN A 50 7.60 2.67 10.26
CA GLN A 50 6.94 1.38 10.33
C GLN A 50 7.47 0.49 9.20
N ARG A 51 7.95 -0.71 9.53
CA ARG A 51 8.43 -1.70 8.57
C ARG A 51 7.35 -2.74 8.31
N LEU A 52 7.01 -2.89 7.05
CA LEU A 52 6.06 -3.85 6.53
C LEU A 52 6.81 -4.99 5.83
N GLN A 53 6.28 -6.19 5.94
CA GLN A 53 6.69 -7.37 5.20
C GLN A 53 5.55 -7.75 4.25
N ILE A 54 5.85 -7.85 2.96
CA ILE A 54 4.88 -8.23 1.92
C ILE A 54 5.25 -9.61 1.40
N GLY A 55 4.42 -10.60 1.68
CA GLY A 55 4.74 -11.99 1.36
C GLY A 55 6.06 -12.47 1.98
N ASP A 56 6.50 -13.65 1.57
CA ASP A 56 7.80 -14.18 1.96
C ASP A 56 8.75 -14.15 0.74
N PRO A 57 9.87 -13.40 0.80
CA PRO A 57 10.85 -13.38 -0.29
C PRO A 57 11.57 -14.72 -0.45
N ASP A 58 11.64 -15.56 0.60
CA ASP A 58 12.32 -16.86 0.55
C ASP A 58 11.49 -17.91 -0.20
N ASP A 59 10.17 -17.70 -0.29
CA ASP A 59 9.26 -18.52 -1.09
C ASP A 59 9.25 -18.12 -2.58
N MET A 60 9.99 -17.08 -2.94
CA MET A 60 10.08 -16.62 -4.32
C MET A 60 11.08 -17.48 -5.08
N GLY A 61 10.59 -18.17 -6.12
CA GLY A 61 11.44 -18.96 -7.01
C GLY A 61 12.49 -18.12 -7.76
N ALA A 62 13.11 -18.73 -8.78
CA ALA A 62 14.22 -18.11 -9.50
C ALA A 62 13.92 -16.67 -9.98
N LEU A 63 14.74 -15.73 -9.53
CA LEU A 63 14.61 -14.31 -9.86
C LEU A 63 15.27 -13.99 -11.21
N GLN A 64 14.59 -13.16 -11.98
CA GLN A 64 15.06 -12.63 -13.25
C GLN A 64 15.54 -11.18 -13.06
N ALA A 65 16.50 -10.76 -13.91
CA ALA A 65 16.96 -9.38 -13.89
C ALA A 65 15.86 -8.39 -14.33
N THR A 66 15.00 -8.82 -15.24
CA THR A 66 13.79 -8.14 -15.72
C THR A 66 12.75 -9.20 -16.03
N ALA A 67 11.47 -8.93 -15.77
CA ALA A 67 10.36 -9.79 -16.18
C ALA A 67 9.08 -8.95 -16.29
N PRO A 68 8.32 -9.02 -17.39
CA PRO A 68 7.12 -8.19 -17.55
C PRO A 68 6.09 -8.49 -16.46
N LEU A 69 5.35 -7.46 -16.04
CA LEU A 69 4.26 -7.64 -15.08
C LEU A 69 3.12 -8.44 -15.74
N SER A 70 2.71 -9.55 -15.12
CA SER A 70 1.62 -10.38 -15.63
C SER A 70 0.31 -9.58 -15.71
N ALA A 71 -0.56 -9.92 -16.66
CA ALA A 71 -1.85 -9.26 -16.82
C ALA A 71 -2.72 -9.39 -15.54
N ALA A 72 -2.75 -10.60 -14.96
CA ALA A 72 -3.50 -10.85 -13.73
C ALA A 72 -2.99 -10.00 -12.54
N THR A 73 -1.67 -9.93 -12.34
CA THR A 73 -1.09 -9.09 -11.29
C THR A 73 -1.39 -7.61 -11.54
N ARG A 74 -1.24 -7.17 -12.78
CA ARG A 74 -1.52 -5.78 -13.17
C ARG A 74 -2.99 -5.42 -12.90
N GLU A 75 -3.94 -6.24 -13.32
CA GLU A 75 -5.37 -6.02 -13.10
C GLU A 75 -5.71 -5.94 -11.62
N HIS A 76 -5.12 -6.82 -10.80
CA HIS A 76 -5.31 -6.80 -9.35
C HIS A 76 -4.79 -5.49 -8.73
N VAL A 77 -3.59 -5.04 -9.10
CA VAL A 77 -3.06 -3.76 -8.63
C VAL A 77 -3.96 -2.59 -9.07
N LEU A 78 -4.40 -2.58 -10.33
CA LEU A 78 -5.28 -1.51 -10.83
C LEU A 78 -6.63 -1.48 -10.08
N GLN A 79 -7.23 -2.64 -9.83
CA GLN A 79 -8.46 -2.74 -9.05
C GLN A 79 -8.26 -2.18 -7.63
N ASN A 80 -7.14 -2.51 -6.98
CA ASN A 80 -6.83 -2.01 -5.65
C ASN A 80 -6.56 -0.50 -5.64
N LEU A 81 -5.83 0.02 -6.61
CA LEU A 81 -5.58 1.46 -6.77
C LEU A 81 -6.88 2.23 -7.07
N SER A 82 -7.79 1.65 -7.83
CA SER A 82 -9.12 2.23 -8.07
C SER A 82 -9.91 2.36 -6.77
N ARG A 83 -9.89 1.33 -5.92
CA ARG A 83 -10.57 1.36 -4.61
C ARG A 83 -9.92 2.39 -3.69
N PHE A 84 -8.59 2.37 -3.59
CA PHE A 84 -7.81 3.33 -2.83
C PHE A 84 -8.16 4.77 -3.24
N ARG A 85 -8.20 5.05 -4.55
CA ARG A 85 -8.55 6.38 -5.05
C ARG A 85 -9.98 6.79 -4.71
N ALA A 86 -10.92 5.85 -4.75
CA ALA A 86 -12.31 6.13 -4.38
C ALA A 86 -12.45 6.44 -2.88
N GLU A 87 -11.77 5.68 -2.02
CA GLU A 87 -11.80 5.86 -0.57
C GLU A 87 -11.16 7.19 -0.13
N TYR A 88 -10.03 7.55 -0.72
CA TYR A 88 -9.26 8.75 -0.36
C TYR A 88 -9.48 9.92 -1.32
N GLN A 89 -10.55 9.92 -2.11
CA GLN A 89 -10.81 10.94 -3.13
C GLN A 89 -10.79 12.37 -2.56
N MET A 90 -11.40 12.57 -1.38
CA MET A 90 -11.49 13.89 -0.73
C MET A 90 -10.14 14.39 -0.19
N LEU A 91 -9.25 13.48 0.19
CA LEU A 91 -7.92 13.83 0.71
C LEU A 91 -6.93 14.15 -0.42
N GLY A 92 -7.22 13.70 -1.64
CA GLY A 92 -6.39 13.95 -2.81
C GLY A 92 -4.93 13.48 -2.66
N PRO A 93 -4.67 12.24 -2.18
CA PRO A 93 -3.31 11.78 -1.97
C PRO A 93 -2.53 11.79 -3.28
N SER A 94 -1.26 12.19 -3.19
CA SER A 94 -0.34 12.23 -4.31
C SER A 94 1.02 11.65 -3.96
N VAL A 95 1.60 10.91 -4.89
CA VAL A 95 2.84 10.15 -4.72
C VAL A 95 3.88 10.69 -5.69
N ALA A 96 4.96 11.24 -5.14
CA ALA A 96 6.19 11.50 -5.87
C ALA A 96 7.04 10.22 -5.88
N LEU A 97 7.58 9.84 -7.03
CA LEU A 97 8.31 8.58 -7.20
C LEU A 97 9.74 8.81 -7.69
N SER A 98 10.70 8.20 -6.99
CA SER A 98 12.12 8.23 -7.35
C SER A 98 12.76 6.85 -7.26
N ALA A 99 13.84 6.63 -8.02
CA ALA A 99 14.69 5.46 -7.92
C ALA A 99 16.08 5.87 -7.43
N ALA A 100 16.75 4.99 -6.67
CA ALA A 100 18.14 5.21 -6.32
C ALA A 100 19.02 5.15 -7.58
N PRO A 101 20.00 6.05 -7.71
CA PRO A 101 20.92 6.05 -8.85
C PRO A 101 21.74 4.77 -8.88
N GLY A 102 22.02 4.26 -10.08
CA GLY A 102 22.90 3.10 -10.29
C GLY A 102 22.22 1.72 -10.23
N SER A 103 20.91 1.63 -9.97
CA SER A 103 20.18 0.36 -9.98
C SER A 103 19.16 0.31 -11.12
N ALA A 104 19.49 -0.43 -12.20
CA ALA A 104 18.60 -0.60 -13.35
C ALA A 104 17.25 -1.23 -12.95
N ARG A 105 17.27 -2.17 -12.01
CA ARG A 105 16.06 -2.84 -11.48
C ARG A 105 15.19 -1.88 -10.66
N ALA A 106 15.81 -1.01 -9.87
CA ALA A 106 15.07 0.02 -9.12
C ALA A 106 14.40 1.02 -10.07
N THR A 107 15.13 1.45 -11.11
CA THR A 107 14.57 2.31 -12.16
C THR A 107 13.41 1.62 -12.88
N GLU A 108 13.56 0.35 -13.25
CA GLU A 108 12.50 -0.41 -13.91
C GLU A 108 11.24 -0.54 -13.05
N LEU A 109 11.38 -0.85 -11.75
CA LEU A 109 10.26 -0.88 -10.83
C LEU A 109 9.61 0.50 -10.68
N ALA A 110 10.41 1.57 -10.60
CA ALA A 110 9.90 2.93 -10.52
C ALA A 110 9.10 3.31 -11.78
N GLU A 111 9.57 2.98 -12.99
CA GLU A 111 8.79 3.24 -14.22
C GLU A 111 7.45 2.49 -14.22
N ARG A 112 7.42 1.24 -13.75
CA ARG A 112 6.18 0.46 -13.65
C ARG A 112 5.20 1.08 -12.67
N LEU A 113 5.67 1.43 -11.48
CA LEU A 113 4.88 2.09 -10.45
C LEU A 113 4.36 3.45 -10.96
N ARG A 114 5.19 4.23 -11.66
CA ARG A 114 4.78 5.48 -12.30
C ARG A 114 3.61 5.26 -13.25
N ALA A 115 3.71 4.29 -14.14
CA ALA A 115 2.67 3.99 -15.13
C ALA A 115 1.35 3.52 -14.50
N LEU A 116 1.40 2.80 -13.36
CA LEU A 116 0.22 2.36 -12.64
C LEU A 116 -0.43 3.49 -11.85
N LEU A 117 0.35 4.28 -11.12
CA LEU A 117 -0.14 5.42 -10.33
C LEU A 117 -0.71 6.53 -11.23
N ALA A 118 -0.11 6.75 -12.40
CA ALA A 118 -0.60 7.72 -13.39
C ALA A 118 -2.04 7.44 -13.85
N GLN A 119 -2.44 6.16 -13.96
CA GLN A 119 -3.79 5.80 -14.42
C GLN A 119 -4.90 6.28 -13.50
N TYR A 120 -4.61 6.50 -12.21
CA TYR A 120 -5.56 6.98 -11.22
C TYR A 120 -5.28 8.40 -10.72
N ASN A 121 -4.42 9.15 -11.42
CA ASN A 121 -3.98 10.50 -11.03
C ASN A 121 -3.40 10.55 -9.60
N LEU A 122 -2.73 9.47 -9.18
CA LEU A 122 -2.09 9.37 -7.87
C LEU A 122 -0.62 9.83 -7.91
N GLY A 123 -0.12 10.25 -9.06
CA GLY A 123 1.27 10.64 -9.25
C GLY A 123 1.47 12.14 -9.36
N ASP A 124 2.40 12.69 -8.57
CA ASP A 124 3.01 13.99 -8.80
C ASP A 124 4.46 13.76 -9.22
N PHE A 125 4.64 13.52 -10.52
CA PHE A 125 5.93 13.23 -11.12
C PHE A 125 6.67 14.48 -11.59
N ALA A 126 6.21 15.67 -11.17
CA ALA A 126 7.00 16.88 -11.34
C ALA A 126 8.36 16.65 -10.66
N THR A 127 9.43 16.95 -11.39
CA THR A 127 10.82 16.61 -11.10
C THR A 127 11.27 17.12 -9.72
N GLN A 128 10.93 16.41 -8.65
CA GLN A 128 11.39 16.72 -7.30
C GLN A 128 12.77 16.09 -7.10
N GLU A 129 13.78 16.75 -7.65
CA GLU A 129 15.10 16.71 -7.03
C GLU A 129 15.00 17.49 -5.71
N GLY A 130 15.06 16.80 -4.56
CA GLY A 130 15.30 17.47 -3.27
C GLY A 130 14.18 17.44 -2.24
N GLY A 131 13.19 16.54 -2.32
CA GLY A 131 12.33 16.25 -1.18
C GLY A 131 13.13 15.68 -0.02
N GLY A 132 13.10 16.35 1.15
CA GLY A 132 13.72 15.87 2.38
C GLY A 132 13.31 14.42 2.66
N GLN A 133 14.30 13.55 2.85
CA GLN A 133 14.05 12.15 3.14
C GLN A 133 13.80 11.95 4.63
N PRO A 134 12.90 11.01 4.99
CA PRO A 134 12.96 10.45 6.32
C PRO A 134 14.36 9.88 6.54
N ALA A 135 15.00 10.23 7.66
CA ALA A 135 16.38 9.84 8.03
C ALA A 135 16.50 8.34 8.36
N VAL A 136 15.70 7.49 7.73
CA VAL A 136 15.61 6.07 8.01
C VAL A 136 16.52 5.32 7.04
N SER A 137 17.57 4.71 7.58
CA SER A 137 18.40 3.78 6.81
C SER A 137 17.60 2.49 6.57
N ALA A 138 16.99 2.40 5.39
CA ALA A 138 16.16 1.27 5.01
C ALA A 138 16.51 0.77 3.60
N ASP A 139 16.58 -0.54 3.45
CA ASP A 139 16.76 -1.22 2.17
C ASP A 139 15.40 -1.45 1.48
N GLY A 140 15.42 -1.75 0.19
CA GLY A 140 14.21 -2.04 -0.57
C GLY A 140 13.42 -0.79 -0.99
N LEU A 141 12.15 -0.73 -0.60
CA LEU A 141 11.21 0.34 -0.94
C LEU A 141 10.94 1.22 0.30
N VAL A 142 11.06 2.54 0.15
CA VAL A 142 10.83 3.51 1.23
C VAL A 142 9.72 4.46 0.85
N LEU A 143 8.68 4.57 1.70
CA LEU A 143 7.58 5.51 1.56
C LEU A 143 7.66 6.56 2.66
N GLY A 144 8.07 7.78 2.31
CA GLY A 144 8.03 8.94 3.20
C GLY A 144 6.62 9.53 3.23
N VAL A 145 6.09 9.77 4.43
CA VAL A 145 4.75 10.33 4.64
C VAL A 145 4.69 11.08 5.97
N ARG A 146 3.74 12.00 6.13
CA ARG A 146 3.44 12.57 7.45
C ARG A 146 2.94 11.48 8.42
N PRO A 147 3.24 11.56 9.73
CA PRO A 147 2.68 10.64 10.72
C PRO A 147 1.14 10.56 10.68
N ALA A 148 0.47 11.69 10.44
CA ALA A 148 -1.00 11.76 10.35
C ALA A 148 -1.57 10.94 9.16
N ASP A 149 -0.79 10.78 8.10
CA ASP A 149 -1.18 10.09 6.86
C ASP A 149 -0.74 8.61 6.87
N ARG A 150 -0.30 8.08 8.03
CA ARG A 150 0.17 6.69 8.22
C ARG A 150 -0.81 5.64 7.70
N ALA A 151 -2.10 5.80 7.99
CA ALA A 151 -3.12 4.84 7.55
C ALA A 151 -3.23 4.81 6.02
N ILE A 152 -3.22 5.99 5.40
CA ILE A 152 -3.28 6.15 3.94
C ILE A 152 -2.05 5.51 3.29
N ALA A 153 -0.86 5.72 3.87
CA ALA A 153 0.37 5.11 3.38
C ALA A 153 0.32 3.58 3.44
N ARG A 154 -0.23 2.99 4.51
CA ARG A 154 -0.41 1.53 4.62
C ARG A 154 -1.36 1.01 3.55
N GLU A 155 -2.49 1.67 3.32
CA GLU A 155 -3.45 1.27 2.28
C GLU A 155 -2.88 1.41 0.88
N LEU A 156 -2.04 2.42 0.62
CA LEU A 156 -1.32 2.54 -0.64
C LEU A 156 -0.36 1.34 -0.85
N ILE A 157 0.42 0.99 0.18
CA ILE A 157 1.31 -0.19 0.11
C ILE A 157 0.50 -1.47 -0.06
N ALA A 158 -0.65 -1.60 0.61
CA ALA A 158 -1.55 -2.75 0.43
C ALA A 158 -2.09 -2.82 -1.01
N ALA A 159 -2.42 -1.68 -1.62
CA ALA A 159 -2.88 -1.65 -3.01
C ALA A 159 -1.79 -2.08 -4.00
N LEU A 160 -0.52 -1.78 -3.69
CA LEU A 160 0.64 -2.17 -4.49
C LEU A 160 1.19 -3.57 -4.12
N ALA A 161 0.75 -4.16 -3.02
CA ALA A 161 1.26 -5.44 -2.51
C ALA A 161 1.28 -6.58 -3.54
N PRO A 162 0.31 -6.74 -4.46
CA PRO A 162 0.35 -7.83 -5.44
C PRO A 162 1.57 -7.82 -6.37
N MET A 163 2.25 -6.68 -6.56
CA MET A 163 3.44 -6.57 -7.40
C MET A 163 4.75 -6.44 -6.60
N LEU A 164 4.69 -6.56 -5.27
CA LEU A 164 5.82 -6.40 -4.37
C LEU A 164 5.97 -7.63 -3.48
N ALA A 165 7.21 -8.02 -3.19
CA ALA A 165 7.54 -9.01 -2.17
C ALA A 165 8.77 -8.54 -1.37
N GLY A 166 8.83 -8.86 -0.09
CA GLY A 166 9.93 -8.46 0.79
C GLY A 166 9.59 -7.28 1.71
N SER A 167 10.61 -6.60 2.21
CA SER A 167 10.45 -5.53 3.20
C SER A 167 10.21 -4.15 2.56
N VAL A 168 9.20 -3.44 3.06
CA VAL A 168 8.87 -2.05 2.73
C VAL A 168 8.94 -1.22 4.01
N THR A 169 9.56 -0.05 3.94
CA THR A 169 9.63 0.87 5.10
C THR A 169 8.79 2.11 4.85
N ILE A 170 7.84 2.38 5.74
CA ILE A 170 7.14 3.67 5.81
C ILE A 170 7.93 4.54 6.79
N GLY A 171 8.50 5.63 6.30
CA GLY A 171 9.18 6.64 7.14
C GLY A 171 8.23 7.79 7.44
N PHE A 172 8.18 8.20 8.70
CA PHE A 172 7.38 9.33 9.13
C PHE A 172 8.21 10.61 9.13
N ASP A 173 7.75 11.61 8.38
CA ASP A 173 8.41 12.91 8.25
C ASP A 173 7.35 14.01 8.30
N ASP A 174 7.38 14.78 9.40
CA ASP A 174 6.45 15.90 9.63
C ASP A 174 6.72 17.11 8.73
N THR A 175 7.84 17.14 8.01
CA THR A 175 8.17 18.21 7.05
C THR A 175 7.44 18.06 5.71
N LEU A 176 6.86 16.89 5.45
CA LEU A 176 6.10 16.64 4.22
C LEU A 176 4.74 17.37 4.24
N PRO A 177 4.25 17.89 3.11
CA PRO A 177 2.89 18.42 3.02
C PRO A 177 1.82 17.35 3.23
N THR A 178 0.66 17.74 3.77
CA THR A 178 -0.48 16.81 3.95
C THR A 178 -0.89 16.18 2.63
N GLY A 179 -1.14 14.87 2.66
CA GLY A 179 -1.57 14.12 1.48
C GLY A 179 -0.46 13.91 0.44
N ARG A 180 0.78 14.37 0.69
CA ARG A 180 1.93 14.08 -0.17
C ARG A 180 2.77 12.97 0.40
N MET A 181 3.08 12.02 -0.46
CA MET A 181 3.91 10.86 -0.16
C MET A 181 5.09 10.82 -1.11
N GLN A 182 6.25 10.38 -0.61
CA GLN A 182 7.45 10.20 -1.41
C GLN A 182 7.82 8.73 -1.42
N LEU A 183 7.63 8.06 -2.55
CA LEU A 183 8.02 6.67 -2.74
C LEU A 183 9.41 6.63 -3.40
N ARG A 184 10.36 5.95 -2.76
CA ARG A 184 11.72 5.75 -3.26
C ARG A 184 12.03 4.27 -3.38
N VAL A 185 12.38 3.84 -4.57
CA VAL A 185 12.88 2.49 -4.83
C VAL A 185 14.40 2.50 -4.67
N ARG A 186 14.95 1.83 -3.64
CA ARG A 186 16.40 1.78 -3.41
C ARG A 186 17.02 0.50 -3.95
N GLU A 187 16.47 -0.64 -3.55
CA GLU A 187 17.05 -1.95 -3.85
C GLU A 187 15.97 -2.93 -4.31
N VAL A 188 16.27 -3.64 -5.39
CA VAL A 188 15.42 -4.69 -5.95
C VAL A 188 16.32 -5.87 -6.28
N SER A 189 16.10 -6.99 -5.60
CA SER A 189 16.79 -8.26 -5.82
C SER A 189 16.61 -8.77 -7.24
N GLY A 190 15.39 -8.67 -7.75
CA GLY A 190 14.99 -9.14 -9.07
C GLY A 190 13.49 -9.23 -9.18
N PHE A 191 13.03 -9.89 -10.24
CA PHE A 191 11.62 -10.06 -10.53
C PHE A 191 11.28 -11.54 -10.66
N THR A 192 10.13 -11.95 -10.13
CA THR A 192 9.60 -13.30 -10.40
C THR A 192 9.18 -13.43 -11.87
N PRO A 193 8.92 -14.64 -12.39
CA PRO A 193 8.39 -14.81 -13.75
C PRO A 193 7.07 -14.06 -14.01
N GLN A 194 6.29 -13.78 -12.97
CA GLN A 194 5.06 -12.99 -13.04
C GLN A 194 5.30 -11.46 -12.97
N GLY A 195 6.56 -11.04 -12.84
CA GLY A 195 6.97 -9.65 -12.77
C GLY A 195 6.79 -8.99 -11.40
N VAL A 196 6.62 -9.79 -10.33
CA VAL A 196 6.60 -9.32 -8.93
C VAL A 196 8.02 -8.92 -8.53
N ALA A 197 8.19 -7.72 -8.00
CA ALA A 197 9.49 -7.23 -7.57
C ALA A 197 9.83 -7.72 -6.16
N VAL A 198 10.98 -8.39 -6.03
CA VAL A 198 11.49 -8.84 -4.73
C VAL A 198 12.44 -7.78 -4.16
N LEU A 199 12.11 -7.27 -2.99
CA LEU A 199 12.77 -6.18 -2.30
C LEU A 199 13.75 -6.71 -1.24
N GLY A 200 14.94 -6.12 -1.18
CA GLY A 200 16.03 -6.52 -0.27
C GLY A 200 17.22 -7.12 -1.01
N ALA A 201 18.21 -7.60 -0.25
CA ALA A 201 19.43 -8.21 -0.78
C ALA A 201 19.18 -9.66 -1.21
N ALA A 202 19.36 -9.96 -2.49
CA ALA A 202 19.47 -11.32 -2.96
C ALA A 202 20.85 -11.84 -2.52
N GLY A 203 20.89 -12.64 -1.46
CA GLY A 203 22.10 -13.33 -1.02
C GLY A 203 22.49 -13.01 0.42
N ARG A 204 22.19 -13.96 1.30
CA ARG A 204 23.20 -14.48 2.22
C ARG A 204 23.68 -15.82 1.69
#